data_AF-F4MMU6-F1
#
_entry.id   AF-F4MMU6-F1
#
_cell.length_a   1.000
_cell.length_b   1.000
_cell.length_c   1.000
_cell.angle_alpha   90.00
_cell.angle_beta   90.00
_cell.angle_gamma   90.00
#
_symmetry.space_group_name_H-M   'P 1'
#
loop_
_entity.id
_entity.type
_entity.pdbx_description
1 polymer ?
#
loop_
_entity_poly.entity_id
_entity_poly.type
_entity_poly.pdbx_seq_one_letter_code
_entity_poly.pdbx_strand_id
1 'polypeptide(L)'
;MLMVGLGTEAIIFFVSAFEPPHMDLDWAKVYPELADGDGGNKSVTKSLDDLLEESNIEQAMLNRLGENMGKLSDNVSKMGEMGDAVNSASEFSSSAKGASQALNDLTSAYQGASESANSVSSGMNSFNEVMQSTSGVGDFADNAKMAAQAMGELSQAYQASIAAASELNSGIADASSGLQNSMSTLTNSMDSLNSIADDAESIKTQMSHLSSNLTSLNQVYGNMLSAMRPS
;
A
#
# COMPACT_ATOMS: atom_id res chain seq x y z
N MET A 1 -38.46 -14.24 -69.08
CA MET A 1 -37.58 -13.78 -67.97
C MET A 1 -36.83 -12.49 -68.33
N LEU A 2 -37.47 -11.51 -68.98
CA LEU A 2 -36.92 -10.16 -69.23
C LEU A 2 -38.02 -9.10 -69.10
N MET A 3 -39.23 -9.41 -69.59
CA MET A 3 -40.42 -8.58 -69.40
C MET A 3 -40.83 -8.38 -67.93
N VAL A 4 -40.64 -9.40 -67.09
CA VAL A 4 -40.94 -9.31 -65.65
C VAL A 4 -39.90 -8.45 -64.92
N GLY A 5 -38.62 -8.54 -65.29
CA GLY A 5 -37.56 -7.72 -64.70
C GLY A 5 -37.72 -6.23 -65.04
N LEU A 6 -38.04 -5.91 -66.30
CA LEU A 6 -38.22 -4.53 -66.76
C LEU A 6 -39.51 -3.91 -66.19
N GLY A 7 -40.56 -4.73 -65.97
CA GLY A 7 -41.77 -4.29 -65.27
C GLY A 7 -41.53 -3.93 -63.80
N THR A 8 -40.67 -4.69 -63.10
CA THR A 8 -40.32 -4.40 -61.70
C THR A 8 -39.49 -3.13 -61.57
N GLU A 9 -38.56 -2.86 -62.48
CA GLU A 9 -37.76 -1.62 -62.46
C GLU A 9 -38.60 -0.36 -62.74
N ALA A 10 -39.56 -0.43 -63.66
CA ALA A 10 -40.43 0.70 -63.98
C ALA A 10 -41.32 1.11 -62.79
N ILE A 11 -41.78 0.14 -61.99
CA ILE A 11 -42.61 0.39 -60.79
C ILE A 11 -41.77 1.03 -59.68
N ILE A 12 -40.52 0.57 -59.48
CA ILE A 12 -39.62 1.14 -58.48
C ILE A 12 -39.28 2.60 -58.82
N PHE A 13 -38.98 2.89 -60.09
CA PHE A 13 -38.70 4.27 -60.52
C PHE A 13 -39.92 5.19 -60.40
N PHE A 14 -41.12 4.69 -60.71
CA PHE A 14 -42.35 5.48 -60.59
C PHE A 14 -42.64 5.84 -59.12
N VAL A 15 -42.40 4.92 -58.18
CA VAL A 15 -42.57 5.19 -56.73
C VAL A 15 -41.45 6.09 -56.20
N SER A 16 -40.21 5.92 -56.66
CA SER A 16 -39.07 6.76 -56.28
C SER A 16 -39.18 8.21 -56.78
N ALA A 17 -39.90 8.45 -57.90
CA ALA A 17 -40.13 9.80 -58.42
C ALA A 17 -40.99 10.70 -57.50
N PHE A 18 -41.69 10.11 -56.53
CA PHE A 18 -42.46 10.84 -55.50
C PHE A 18 -41.73 10.91 -54.15
N GLU A 19 -40.52 10.37 -54.04
CA GLU A 19 -39.68 10.53 -52.86
C GLU A 19 -39.08 11.95 -52.87
N PRO A 20 -39.21 12.74 -51.79
CA PRO A 20 -38.64 14.07 -51.73
C PRO A 20 -37.12 13.99 -51.96
N PRO A 21 -36.55 14.89 -52.79
CA PRO A 21 -35.11 14.88 -53.04
C PRO A 21 -34.40 15.02 -51.70
N HIS A 22 -33.47 14.10 -51.45
CA HIS A 22 -32.65 14.11 -50.25
C HIS A 22 -31.94 15.45 -50.22
N MET A 23 -32.27 16.30 -49.24
CA MET A 23 -31.56 17.56 -49.05
C MET A 23 -30.10 17.21 -48.75
N ASP A 24 -29.21 17.51 -49.68
CA ASP A 24 -27.78 17.37 -49.43
C ASP A 24 -27.44 18.16 -48.17
N LEU A 25 -26.82 17.47 -47.20
CA LEU A 25 -26.34 18.11 -45.98
C LEU A 25 -25.44 19.28 -46.39
N ASP A 26 -25.75 20.47 -45.87
CA ASP A 26 -24.95 21.67 -46.13
C ASP A 26 -23.64 21.61 -45.33
N TRP A 27 -22.68 20.82 -45.83
CA TRP A 27 -21.37 20.56 -45.21
C TRP A 27 -20.55 21.83 -44.96
N ALA A 28 -20.91 22.95 -45.60
CA ALA A 28 -20.33 24.27 -45.36
C ALA A 28 -20.59 24.82 -43.95
N LYS A 29 -21.60 24.32 -43.22
CA LYS A 29 -21.80 24.67 -41.80
C LYS A 29 -20.92 23.89 -40.83
N VAL A 30 -20.42 22.72 -41.24
CA VAL A 30 -19.63 21.81 -40.38
C VAL A 30 -18.13 22.01 -40.61
N TYR A 31 -17.72 22.39 -41.83
CA TYR A 31 -16.34 22.72 -42.17
C TYR A 31 -16.30 24.04 -42.96
N PRO A 32 -16.16 25.19 -42.29
CA PRO A 32 -16.06 26.50 -42.96
C PRO A 32 -14.82 26.62 -43.87
N GLU A 33 -13.82 25.77 -43.66
CA GLU A 33 -12.57 25.67 -44.44
C GLU A 33 -12.77 25.33 -45.94
N LEU A 34 -13.95 24.82 -46.33
CA LEU A 34 -14.26 24.51 -47.74
C LEU A 34 -15.10 25.60 -48.44
N ALA A 35 -15.59 26.58 -47.69
CA ALA A 35 -16.44 27.65 -48.21
C ALA A 35 -15.63 28.79 -48.85
N ASP A 36 -14.37 28.97 -48.43
CA ASP A 36 -13.47 29.96 -49.01
C ASP A 36 -12.64 29.32 -50.12
N GLY A 37 -13.16 29.43 -51.35
CA GLY A 37 -12.54 28.91 -52.56
C GLY A 37 -11.31 29.69 -53.04
N ASP A 38 -10.43 30.11 -52.13
CA ASP A 38 -9.14 30.74 -52.46
C ASP A 38 -8.00 29.85 -51.96
N GLY A 39 -7.36 29.17 -52.93
CA GLY A 39 -6.20 28.34 -52.66
C GLY A 39 -5.03 29.18 -52.13
N GLY A 40 -4.37 28.70 -51.08
CA GLY A 40 -3.11 29.31 -50.69
C GLY A 40 -2.51 28.76 -49.42
N ASN A 41 -1.85 27.61 -49.52
CA ASN A 41 -0.53 27.29 -48.92
C ASN A 41 -0.18 27.78 -47.49
N LYS A 42 -1.16 28.13 -46.65
CA LYS A 42 -1.00 28.70 -45.30
C LYS A 42 -1.68 27.87 -44.22
N SER A 43 -2.69 27.07 -44.56
CA SER A 43 -3.35 26.16 -43.60
C SER A 43 -2.41 25.01 -43.21
N VAL A 44 -1.76 24.36 -44.17
CA VAL A 44 -0.78 23.30 -43.87
C VAL A 44 0.43 23.84 -43.10
N THR A 45 0.94 25.04 -43.41
CA THR A 45 2.08 25.63 -42.69
C THR A 45 1.71 26.13 -41.31
N LYS A 46 0.50 26.65 -41.11
CA LYS A 46 0.01 27.10 -39.80
C LYS A 46 -0.39 25.93 -38.92
N SER A 47 -1.05 24.91 -39.45
CA SER A 47 -1.23 23.63 -38.77
C SER A 47 0.08 22.92 -38.51
N LEU A 48 1.10 23.08 -39.35
CA LEU A 48 2.45 22.56 -39.10
C LEU A 48 3.20 23.38 -38.04
N ASP A 49 3.06 24.71 -38.02
CA ASP A 49 3.58 25.59 -36.95
C ASP A 49 2.89 25.29 -35.62
N ASP A 50 1.56 25.13 -35.61
CA ASP A 50 0.77 24.75 -34.44
C ASP A 50 1.15 23.33 -33.99
N LEU A 51 1.36 22.38 -34.91
CA LEU A 51 1.87 21.03 -34.60
C LEU A 51 3.32 21.06 -34.11
N LEU A 52 4.19 21.96 -34.61
CA LEU A 52 5.58 22.12 -34.17
C LEU A 52 5.68 22.80 -32.80
N GLU A 53 4.80 23.75 -32.50
CA GLU A 53 4.67 24.41 -31.21
C GLU A 53 4.08 23.44 -30.16
N GLU A 54 3.02 22.69 -30.53
CA GLU A 54 2.41 21.66 -29.68
C GLU A 54 3.34 20.45 -29.46
N SER A 55 4.10 20.02 -30.47
CA SER A 55 5.11 18.95 -30.35
C SER A 55 6.32 19.38 -29.49
N ASN A 56 6.68 20.67 -29.47
CA ASN A 56 7.73 21.19 -28.56
C ASN A 56 7.24 21.20 -27.11
N ILE A 57 5.98 21.60 -26.89
CA ILE A 57 5.32 21.51 -25.59
C ILE A 57 5.26 20.05 -25.13
N GLU A 58 4.99 19.11 -26.04
CA GLU A 58 4.98 17.67 -25.77
C GLU A 58 6.37 17.15 -25.34
N GLN A 59 7.46 17.51 -26.03
CA GLN A 59 8.82 17.11 -25.62
C GLN A 59 9.24 17.67 -24.25
N ALA A 60 8.95 18.94 -23.99
CA ALA A 60 9.24 19.55 -22.69
C ALA A 60 8.44 18.88 -21.56
N MET A 61 7.18 18.51 -21.82
CA MET A 61 6.33 17.77 -20.88
C MET A 61 6.83 16.33 -20.66
N LEU A 62 7.22 15.62 -21.72
CA LEU A 62 7.79 14.26 -21.65
C LEU A 62 9.11 14.23 -20.87
N ASN A 63 10.00 15.19 -21.10
CA ASN A 63 11.26 15.31 -20.36
C ASN A 63 11.03 15.62 -18.88
N ARG A 64 10.11 16.53 -18.55
CA ARG A 64 9.74 16.84 -17.16
C ARG A 64 9.08 15.65 -16.47
N LEU A 65 8.25 14.89 -17.17
CA LEU A 65 7.63 13.67 -16.65
C LEU A 65 8.69 12.59 -16.37
N GLY A 66 9.63 12.37 -17.30
CA GLY A 66 10.74 11.44 -17.11
C GLY A 66 11.66 11.84 -15.95
N GLU A 67 11.90 13.13 -15.76
CA GLU A 67 12.67 13.64 -14.62
C GLU A 67 11.93 13.44 -13.28
N ASN A 68 10.62 13.68 -13.25
CA ASN A 68 9.80 13.45 -12.07
C ASN A 68 9.65 11.95 -11.73
N MET A 69 9.52 11.08 -12.74
CA MET A 69 9.54 9.62 -12.57
C MET A 69 10.90 9.10 -12.08
N GLY A 70 11.99 9.68 -12.57
CA GLY A 70 13.33 9.40 -12.04
C GLY A 70 13.46 9.80 -10.57
N LYS A 71 13.02 11.01 -10.20
CA LYS A 71 13.00 11.45 -8.79
C LYS A 71 12.11 10.58 -7.90
N LEU A 72 10.99 10.09 -8.43
CA LEU A 72 10.13 9.15 -7.72
C LEU A 72 10.84 7.83 -7.46
N SER A 73 11.46 7.24 -8.49
CA SER A 73 12.26 6.02 -8.38
C SER A 73 13.39 6.18 -7.37
N ASP A 74 14.16 7.27 -7.44
CA ASP A 74 15.25 7.58 -6.49
C ASP A 74 14.74 7.68 -5.04
N ASN A 75 13.60 8.32 -4.83
CA ASN A 75 12.99 8.46 -3.50
C ASN A 75 12.48 7.12 -2.96
N VAL A 76 11.92 6.28 -3.83
CA VAL A 76 11.45 4.94 -3.45
C VAL A 76 12.63 4.01 -3.16
N SER A 77 13.71 4.06 -3.95
CA SER A 77 14.95 3.33 -3.67
C SER A 77 15.52 3.68 -2.30
N LYS A 78 15.54 4.97 -1.94
CA LYS A 78 15.93 5.43 -0.58
C LYS A 78 14.99 4.96 0.53
N MET A 79 13.70 4.76 0.23
CA MET A 79 12.78 4.12 1.18
C MET A 79 13.13 2.64 1.37
N GLY A 80 13.58 1.94 0.32
CA GLY A 80 14.10 0.57 0.41
C GLY A 80 15.29 0.43 1.38
N GLU A 81 16.11 1.47 1.50
CA GLU A 81 17.24 1.53 2.46
C GLU A 81 16.79 1.63 3.93
N MET A 82 15.51 1.89 4.24
CA MET A 82 14.97 1.82 5.61
C MET A 82 14.91 0.40 6.19
N GLY A 83 15.48 -0.59 5.49
CA GLY A 83 15.63 -1.97 5.95
C GLY A 83 16.27 -2.11 7.34
N ASP A 84 17.12 -1.18 7.77
CA ASP A 84 17.72 -1.22 9.11
C ASP A 84 16.71 -0.99 10.25
N ALA A 85 15.73 -0.11 10.04
CA ALA A 85 14.67 0.14 11.01
C ALA A 85 13.70 -1.05 11.09
N VAL A 86 13.43 -1.67 9.94
CA VAL A 86 12.72 -2.94 9.79
C VAL A 86 13.46 -4.03 10.57
N ASN A 87 14.76 -4.23 10.33
CA ASN A 87 15.57 -5.22 11.06
C ASN A 87 15.55 -5.00 12.58
N SER A 88 15.73 -3.76 13.03
CA SER A 88 15.66 -3.41 14.46
C SER A 88 14.29 -3.73 15.09
N ALA A 89 13.20 -3.51 14.34
CA ALA A 89 11.85 -3.88 14.78
C ALA A 89 11.70 -5.41 14.89
N SER A 90 12.26 -6.19 13.96
CA SER A 90 12.27 -7.66 14.06
C SER A 90 13.03 -8.14 15.30
N GLU A 91 14.21 -7.57 15.58
CA GLU A 91 14.98 -7.90 16.78
C GLU A 91 14.24 -7.54 18.07
N PHE A 92 13.55 -6.40 18.10
CA PHE A 92 12.68 -6.02 19.21
C PHE A 92 11.53 -7.02 19.39
N SER A 93 10.84 -7.42 18.33
CA SER A 93 9.78 -8.44 18.39
C SER A 93 10.30 -9.77 18.92
N SER A 94 11.48 -10.21 18.49
CA SER A 94 12.13 -11.43 18.98
C SER A 94 12.45 -11.32 20.48
N SER A 95 13.03 -10.19 20.90
CA SER A 95 13.35 -9.92 22.30
C SER A 95 12.10 -9.85 23.17
N ALA A 96 11.02 -9.22 22.68
CA ALA A 96 9.72 -9.17 23.33
C ALA A 96 9.14 -10.58 23.52
N LYS A 97 9.24 -11.44 22.51
CA LYS A 97 8.83 -12.85 22.61
C LYS A 97 9.65 -13.61 23.65
N GLY A 98 10.97 -13.37 23.73
CA GLY A 98 11.82 -13.93 24.77
C GLY A 98 11.44 -13.46 26.17
N ALA A 99 11.16 -12.17 26.34
CA ALA A 99 10.68 -11.60 27.61
C ALA A 99 9.33 -12.21 28.02
N SER A 100 8.42 -12.41 27.06
CA SER A 100 7.14 -13.08 27.30
C SER A 100 7.32 -14.51 27.83
N GLN A 101 8.26 -15.27 27.27
CA GLN A 101 8.60 -16.60 27.77
C GLN A 101 9.17 -16.55 29.19
N ALA A 102 10.10 -15.64 29.48
CA ALA A 102 10.65 -15.47 30.82
C ALA A 102 9.58 -15.09 31.86
N LEU A 103 8.59 -14.28 31.48
CA LEU A 103 7.46 -13.93 32.35
C LEU A 103 6.52 -15.11 32.59
N ASN A 104 6.32 -15.98 31.60
CA ASN A 104 5.57 -17.23 31.78
C ASN A 104 6.28 -18.17 32.78
N ASP A 105 7.61 -18.29 32.66
CA ASP A 105 8.41 -19.09 33.58
C ASP A 105 8.37 -18.52 35.00
N LEU A 106 8.49 -17.19 35.15
CA LEU A 106 8.36 -16.48 36.42
C LEU A 106 6.98 -16.70 37.05
N THR A 107 5.92 -16.60 36.25
CA THR A 107 4.54 -16.83 36.69
C THR A 107 4.36 -18.24 37.21
N SER A 108 4.91 -19.23 36.49
CA SER A 108 4.87 -20.65 36.89
C SER A 108 5.64 -20.91 38.18
N ALA A 109 6.83 -20.30 38.33
CA ALA A 109 7.62 -20.39 39.56
C ALA A 109 6.89 -19.77 40.76
N TYR A 110 6.25 -18.61 40.59
CA TYR A 110 5.44 -18.00 41.64
C TYR A 110 4.20 -18.82 41.99
N GLN A 111 3.55 -19.46 41.01
CA GLN A 111 2.42 -20.36 41.25
C GLN A 111 2.85 -21.50 42.18
N GLY A 112 3.97 -22.16 41.88
CA GLY A 112 4.51 -23.24 42.72
C GLY A 112 4.93 -22.76 44.12
N ALA A 113 5.50 -21.56 44.24
CA ALA A 113 5.82 -20.96 45.54
C ALA A 113 4.55 -20.68 46.36
N SER A 114 3.48 -20.18 45.72
CA SER A 114 2.19 -19.93 46.36
C SER A 114 1.54 -21.22 46.85
N GLU A 115 1.59 -22.29 46.07
CA GLU A 115 1.08 -23.61 46.49
C GLU A 115 1.84 -24.15 47.70
N SER A 116 3.17 -24.03 47.70
CA SER A 116 4.00 -24.42 48.83
C SER A 116 3.68 -23.60 50.08
N ALA A 117 3.56 -22.27 49.96
CA ALA A 117 3.17 -21.40 51.07
C ALA A 117 1.79 -21.77 51.65
N ASN A 118 0.82 -22.09 50.79
CA ASN A 118 -0.52 -22.53 51.22
C ASN A 118 -0.46 -23.87 51.97
N SER A 119 0.40 -24.81 51.53
CA SER A 119 0.61 -26.08 52.21
C SER A 119 1.22 -25.91 53.60
N VAL A 120 2.19 -25.00 53.75
CA VAL A 120 2.82 -24.65 55.03
C VAL A 120 1.81 -24.00 55.97
N SER A 121 1.02 -23.04 55.48
CA SER A 121 -0.03 -22.38 56.26
C SER A 121 -1.07 -23.38 56.76
N SER A 122 -1.50 -24.31 55.90
CA SER A 122 -2.42 -25.39 56.28
C SER A 122 -1.83 -26.29 57.37
N GLY A 123 -0.56 -26.70 57.23
CA GLY A 123 0.14 -27.49 58.23
C GLY A 123 0.29 -26.78 59.58
N MET A 124 0.57 -25.47 59.57
CA MET A 124 0.62 -24.65 60.78
C MET A 124 -0.73 -24.55 61.48
N ASN A 125 -1.83 -24.43 60.73
CA ASN A 125 -3.17 -24.40 61.32
C ASN A 125 -3.50 -25.72 62.01
N SER A 126 -3.25 -26.85 61.36
CA SER A 126 -3.43 -28.18 61.98
C SER A 126 -2.54 -28.36 63.21
N PHE A 127 -1.30 -27.88 63.16
CA PHE A 127 -0.39 -27.92 64.31
C PHE A 127 -0.90 -27.06 65.48
N ASN A 128 -1.41 -25.86 65.19
CA ASN A 128 -1.94 -24.94 66.20
C ASN A 128 -3.17 -25.54 66.91
N GLU A 129 -4.02 -26.27 66.18
CA GLU A 129 -5.17 -26.99 66.74
C GLU A 129 -4.75 -28.11 67.72
N VAL A 130 -3.66 -28.83 67.41
CA VAL A 130 -3.05 -29.83 68.30
C VAL A 130 -2.38 -29.19 69.52
N MET A 131 -1.78 -28.01 69.38
CA MET A 131 -1.19 -27.31 70.53
C MET A 131 -2.22 -26.69 71.46
N GLN A 132 -3.33 -26.16 70.95
CA GLN A 132 -4.42 -25.64 71.79
C GLN A 132 -5.09 -26.73 72.63
N SER A 133 -5.10 -27.97 72.15
CA SER A 133 -5.58 -29.14 72.91
C SER A 133 -4.56 -29.65 73.94
N THR A 134 -3.31 -29.15 73.91
CA THR A 134 -2.25 -29.49 74.87
C THR A 134 -1.99 -28.32 75.81
N SER A 135 -2.43 -28.43 77.07
CA SER A 135 -2.24 -27.38 78.08
C SER A 135 -0.76 -27.09 78.35
N GLY A 136 -0.22 -25.97 77.86
CA GLY A 136 1.12 -25.48 78.28
C GLY A 136 1.98 -24.73 77.26
N VAL A 137 1.52 -24.46 76.03
CA VAL A 137 2.41 -23.89 74.98
C VAL A 137 1.86 -22.61 74.32
N GLY A 138 1.35 -21.68 75.12
CA GLY A 138 0.72 -20.43 74.63
C GLY A 138 1.61 -19.59 73.71
N ASP A 139 2.86 -19.33 74.10
CA ASP A 139 3.76 -18.44 73.34
C ASP A 139 4.13 -18.99 71.95
N PHE A 140 4.23 -20.31 71.80
CA PHE A 140 4.50 -20.92 70.50
C PHE A 140 3.26 -20.89 69.59
N ALA A 141 2.07 -21.10 70.16
CA ALA A 141 0.81 -21.02 69.43
C ALA A 141 0.58 -19.60 68.87
N ASP A 142 0.90 -18.56 69.66
CA ASP A 142 0.81 -17.17 69.21
C ASP A 142 1.82 -16.84 68.11
N ASN A 143 3.08 -17.27 68.24
CA ASN A 143 4.08 -17.11 67.17
C ASN A 143 3.69 -17.86 65.89
N ALA A 144 3.14 -19.07 66.00
CA ALA A 144 2.66 -19.84 64.86
C ALA A 144 1.49 -19.13 64.14
N LYS A 145 0.56 -18.53 64.90
CA LYS A 145 -0.56 -17.76 64.35
C LYS A 145 -0.08 -16.51 63.62
N MET A 146 0.85 -15.75 64.19
CA MET A 146 1.44 -14.58 63.53
C MET A 146 2.18 -14.96 62.24
N ALA A 147 2.93 -16.06 62.24
CA ALA A 147 3.59 -16.57 61.05
C ALA A 147 2.60 -17.02 59.97
N ALA A 148 1.50 -17.67 60.34
CA ALA A 148 0.44 -18.03 59.41
C ALA A 148 -0.24 -16.80 58.78
N GLN A 149 -0.46 -15.72 59.57
CA GLN A 149 -0.98 -14.45 59.06
C GLN A 149 0.01 -13.78 58.09
N ALA A 150 1.30 -13.69 58.45
CA ALA A 150 2.34 -13.14 57.59
C ALA A 150 2.48 -13.93 56.27
N MET A 151 2.35 -15.26 56.31
CA MET A 151 2.31 -16.11 55.12
C MET A 151 1.06 -15.87 54.27
N GLY A 152 -0.09 -15.59 54.89
CA GLY A 152 -1.32 -15.21 54.18
C GLY A 152 -1.16 -13.90 53.41
N GLU A 153 -0.60 -12.88 54.05
CA GLU A 153 -0.28 -11.58 53.41
C GLU A 153 0.74 -11.76 52.27
N LEU A 154 1.77 -12.56 52.48
CA LEU A 154 2.78 -12.88 51.46
C LEU A 154 2.17 -13.62 50.27
N SER A 155 1.29 -14.60 50.51
CA SER A 155 0.57 -15.34 49.47
C SER A 155 -0.30 -14.41 48.61
N GLN A 156 -0.95 -13.43 49.24
CA GLN A 156 -1.74 -12.43 48.53
C GLN A 156 -0.87 -11.51 47.68
N ALA A 157 0.30 -11.10 48.18
CA ALA A 157 1.28 -10.35 47.40
C ALA A 157 1.83 -11.15 46.20
N TYR A 158 2.10 -12.44 46.38
CA TYR A 158 2.50 -13.33 45.28
C TYR A 158 1.42 -13.43 44.20
N GLN A 159 0.14 -13.61 44.58
CA GLN A 159 -0.96 -13.64 43.63
C GLN A 159 -1.09 -12.32 42.86
N ALA A 160 -0.94 -11.18 43.52
CA ALA A 160 -0.92 -9.89 42.85
C ALA A 160 0.25 -9.77 41.87
N SER A 161 1.44 -10.28 42.24
CA SER A 161 2.60 -10.31 41.35
C SER A 161 2.39 -11.21 40.13
N ILE A 162 1.75 -12.38 40.30
CA ILE A 162 1.38 -13.28 39.20
C ILE A 162 0.39 -12.58 38.25
N ALA A 163 -0.64 -11.95 38.79
CA ALA A 163 -1.63 -11.23 37.99
C ALA A 163 -0.96 -10.12 37.17
N ALA A 164 -0.09 -9.32 37.79
CA ALA A 164 0.67 -8.27 37.11
C ALA A 164 1.62 -8.83 36.03
N ALA A 165 2.31 -9.93 36.31
CA ALA A 165 3.19 -10.58 35.34
C ALA A 165 2.41 -11.15 34.14
N SER A 166 1.25 -11.74 34.38
CA SER A 166 0.36 -12.26 33.33
C SER A 166 -0.20 -11.13 32.45
N GLU A 167 -0.65 -10.03 33.05
CA GLU A 167 -1.11 -8.84 32.34
C GLU A 167 0.00 -8.26 31.46
N LEU A 168 1.19 -8.07 32.04
CA LEU A 168 2.39 -7.61 31.31
C LEU A 168 2.71 -8.54 30.14
N ASN A 169 2.63 -9.85 30.37
CA ASN A 169 2.90 -10.85 29.35
C ASN A 169 1.92 -10.79 28.18
N SER A 170 0.62 -10.63 28.46
CA SER A 170 -0.41 -10.42 27.43
C SER A 170 -0.10 -9.15 26.64
N GLY A 171 0.21 -8.04 27.31
CA GLY A 171 0.55 -6.79 26.65
C GLY A 171 1.79 -6.90 25.75
N ILE A 172 2.81 -7.64 26.17
CA ILE A 172 4.00 -7.91 25.35
C ILE A 172 3.64 -8.79 24.15
N ALA A 173 2.82 -9.82 24.33
CA ALA A 173 2.39 -10.70 23.24
C ALA A 173 1.57 -9.95 22.17
N ASP A 174 0.65 -9.08 22.61
CA ASP A 174 -0.15 -8.22 21.74
C ASP A 174 0.71 -7.20 21.00
N ALA A 175 1.62 -6.52 21.71
CA ALA A 175 2.55 -5.57 21.11
C ALA A 175 3.47 -6.26 20.08
N SER A 176 4.00 -7.43 20.40
CA SER A 176 4.83 -8.21 19.47
C SER A 176 4.05 -8.61 18.23
N SER A 177 2.81 -9.10 18.38
CA SER A 177 1.96 -9.50 17.26
C SER A 177 1.59 -8.29 16.38
N GLY A 178 1.24 -7.16 16.99
CA GLY A 178 0.95 -5.91 16.29
C GLY A 178 2.16 -5.39 15.51
N LEU A 179 3.36 -5.45 16.10
CA LEU A 179 4.59 -5.09 15.42
C LEU A 179 4.87 -6.01 14.22
N GLN A 180 4.67 -7.32 14.40
CA GLN A 180 4.92 -8.32 13.37
C GLN A 180 3.98 -8.16 12.17
N ASN A 181 2.70 -7.87 12.42
CA ASN A 181 1.74 -7.52 11.39
C ASN A 181 2.12 -6.22 10.66
N SER A 182 2.44 -5.17 11.41
CA SER A 182 2.84 -3.87 10.84
C SER A 182 4.08 -4.02 9.98
N MET A 183 5.03 -4.82 10.42
CA MET A 183 6.26 -5.11 9.71
C MET A 183 6.02 -5.91 8.43
N SER A 184 5.16 -6.93 8.46
CA SER A 184 4.75 -7.64 7.26
C SER A 184 4.06 -6.71 6.25
N THR A 185 3.16 -5.84 6.71
CA THR A 185 2.55 -4.81 5.85
C THR A 185 3.59 -3.85 5.27
N LEU A 186 4.58 -3.44 6.07
CA LEU A 186 5.64 -2.55 5.63
C LEU A 186 6.52 -3.21 4.57
N THR A 187 6.91 -4.47 4.77
CA THR A 187 7.66 -5.27 3.79
C THR A 187 6.90 -5.42 2.49
N ASN A 188 5.62 -5.81 2.53
CA ASN A 188 4.79 -5.92 1.33
C ASN A 188 4.63 -4.57 0.60
N SER A 189 4.54 -3.48 1.36
CA SER A 189 4.47 -2.11 0.81
C SER A 189 5.80 -1.71 0.20
N MET A 190 6.93 -2.04 0.82
CA MET A 190 8.28 -1.82 0.28
C MET A 190 8.48 -2.61 -1.02
N ASP A 191 8.06 -3.87 -1.08
CA ASP A 191 8.14 -4.67 -2.30
C ASP A 191 7.32 -4.06 -3.44
N SER A 192 6.11 -3.60 -3.12
CA SER A 192 5.23 -2.91 -4.08
C SER A 192 5.84 -1.60 -4.56
N LEU A 193 6.41 -0.82 -3.65
CA LEU A 193 7.10 0.42 -3.97
C LEU A 193 8.32 0.14 -4.85
N ASN A 194 9.13 -0.88 -4.54
CA ASN A 194 10.29 -1.24 -5.35
C ASN A 194 9.89 -1.60 -6.78
N SER A 195 8.81 -2.36 -6.96
CA SER A 195 8.23 -2.62 -8.30
C SER A 195 7.79 -1.34 -9.01
N ILE A 196 7.21 -0.37 -8.28
CA ILE A 196 6.84 0.94 -8.84
C ILE A 196 8.08 1.73 -9.26
N ALA A 197 9.19 1.63 -8.52
CA ALA A 197 10.44 2.28 -8.88
C ALA A 197 11.03 1.70 -10.18
N ASP A 198 11.00 0.38 -10.33
CA ASP A 198 11.41 -0.33 -11.55
C ASP A 198 10.53 0.09 -12.75
N ASP A 199 9.20 0.12 -12.56
CA ASP A 199 8.26 0.56 -13.60
C ASP A 199 8.48 2.03 -13.98
N ALA A 200 8.73 2.90 -13.00
CA ALA A 200 9.03 4.31 -13.24
C ALA A 200 10.34 4.49 -14.03
N GLU A 201 11.35 3.66 -13.78
CA GLU A 201 12.60 3.65 -14.54
C GLU A 201 12.39 3.15 -15.99
N SER A 202 11.57 2.12 -16.16
CA SER A 202 11.16 1.63 -17.49
C SER A 202 10.40 2.69 -18.27
N ILE A 203 9.41 3.35 -17.64
CA ILE A 203 8.65 4.46 -18.25
C ILE A 203 9.59 5.61 -18.62
N LYS A 204 10.50 6.01 -17.73
CA LYS A 204 11.51 7.03 -18.03
C LYS A 204 12.33 6.67 -19.28
N THR A 205 12.75 5.41 -19.39
CA THR A 205 13.51 4.92 -20.55
C THR A 205 12.68 4.98 -21.83
N GLN A 206 11.42 4.51 -21.79
CA GLN A 206 10.51 4.57 -22.94
C GLN A 206 10.20 6.01 -23.36
N MET A 207 10.02 6.92 -22.40
CA MET A 207 9.80 8.35 -22.65
C MET A 207 11.03 9.00 -23.29
N SER A 208 12.25 8.63 -22.86
CA SER A 208 13.48 9.07 -23.50
C SER A 208 13.57 8.60 -24.96
N HIS A 209 13.20 7.36 -25.24
CA HIS A 209 13.15 6.84 -26.61
C HIS A 209 12.08 7.56 -27.46
N LEU A 210 10.89 7.78 -26.90
CA LEU A 210 9.82 8.51 -27.57
C LEU A 210 10.26 9.95 -27.91
N SER A 211 10.87 10.66 -26.95
CA SER A 211 11.43 12.00 -27.13
C SER A 211 12.48 12.03 -28.26
N SER A 212 13.37 11.04 -28.30
CA SER A 212 14.36 10.89 -29.38
C SER A 212 13.72 10.64 -30.75
N ASN A 213 12.68 9.80 -30.81
CA ASN A 213 11.95 9.50 -32.03
C ASN A 213 11.16 10.72 -32.53
N LEU A 214 10.47 11.44 -31.64
CA LEU A 214 9.78 12.69 -31.96
C LEU A 214 10.76 13.77 -32.45
N THR A 215 11.95 13.86 -31.85
CA THR A 215 13.00 14.77 -32.32
C THR A 215 13.47 14.41 -33.72
N SER A 216 13.73 13.12 -33.97
CA SER A 216 14.16 12.62 -35.28
C SER A 216 13.09 12.86 -36.35
N LEU A 217 11.82 12.62 -35.99
CA LEU A 217 10.68 12.84 -36.86
C LEU A 217 10.50 14.32 -37.19
N ASN A 218 10.56 15.20 -36.19
CA ASN A 218 10.52 16.65 -36.37
C ASN A 218 11.69 17.15 -37.22
N GLN A 219 12.88 16.57 -37.10
CA GLN A 219 14.03 16.92 -37.93
C GLN A 219 13.82 16.50 -39.39
N VAL A 220 13.26 15.31 -39.66
CA VAL A 220 12.92 14.85 -41.01
C VAL A 220 11.84 15.74 -41.62
N TYR A 221 10.78 16.07 -40.87
CA TYR A 221 9.73 16.96 -41.36
C TYR A 221 10.21 18.40 -41.56
N GLY A 222 11.05 18.95 -40.68
CA GLY A 222 11.66 20.27 -40.85
C GLY A 222 12.62 20.35 -42.04
N ASN A 223 13.38 19.28 -42.29
CA ASN A 223 14.21 19.17 -43.48
C ASN A 223 13.38 19.05 -44.77
N MET A 224 12.27 18.30 -44.73
CA MET A 224 11.34 18.16 -45.87
C MET A 224 10.61 19.48 -46.15
N LEU A 225 10.23 20.22 -45.11
CA LEU A 225 9.64 21.56 -45.22
C LEU A 225 10.64 22.58 -45.78
N SER A 226 11.88 22.59 -45.30
CA SER A 226 12.95 23.45 -45.86
C SER A 226 13.24 23.12 -47.32
N ALA A 227 13.17 21.83 -47.70
CA ALA A 227 13.31 21.40 -49.09
C ALA A 227 12.09 21.72 -49.97
N MET A 228 10.91 21.93 -49.39
CA MET A 228 9.68 22.33 -50.09
C MET A 228 9.47 23.85 -50.17
N ARG A 229 10.23 24.66 -49.43
CA ARG A 229 10.24 26.13 -49.61
C ARG A 229 11.00 26.47 -50.90
N PRO A 230 10.35 27.09 -51.90
CA PRO A 230 11.06 27.47 -53.12
C PRO A 230 12.07 28.58 -52.78
N SER A 231 13.32 28.38 -53.18
CA SER A 231 14.38 29.39 -53.20
C SER A 231 14.04 30.56 -54.12
#